data_AF-A0A5R8WXJ4-F1
#
_entry.id   AF-A0A5R8WXJ4-F1
#
_cell.length_a   1.000
_cell.length_b   1.000
_cell.length_c   1.000
_cell.angle_alpha   90.00
_cell.angle_beta   90.00
_cell.angle_gamma   90.00
#
_symmetry.space_group_name_H-M   'P 1'
#
loop_
_entity.id
_entity.type
_entity.pdbx_description
1 polymer ?
#
loop_
_entity_poly.entity_id
_entity_poly.type
_entity_poly.pdbx_seq_one_letter_code
_entity_poly.pdbx_strand_id
1 'polypeptide(L)'
;MAKRPTKRRPAPTPAPVPEIQPAALFRARLLGYLVGLLPLLALLLMFRQVLPSNVALAVVFIGFMASVWLQQRVRQRYPYDFSRRAEWWALGAYTVIVVAVTVAFLSLVR
;
A
#
# COMPACT_ATOMS: atom_id res chain seq x y z
N MET A 1 -46.54 -45.46 12.64
CA MET A 1 -45.74 -44.47 13.41
C MET A 1 -45.15 -43.44 12.45
N ALA A 2 -45.67 -42.20 12.46
CA ALA A 2 -45.24 -41.14 11.55
C ALA A 2 -44.01 -40.40 12.10
N LYS A 3 -42.92 -40.37 11.32
CA LYS A 3 -41.69 -39.61 11.66
C LYS A 3 -41.97 -38.11 11.51
N ARG A 4 -41.83 -37.34 12.60
CA ARG A 4 -41.96 -35.87 12.59
C ARG A 4 -40.83 -35.22 11.77
N PRO A 5 -41.11 -34.22 10.93
CA PRO A 5 -40.07 -33.54 10.17
C PRO A 5 -39.25 -32.62 11.08
N THR A 6 -37.95 -32.87 11.14
CA THR A 6 -36.97 -32.07 11.87
C THR A 6 -36.93 -30.65 11.31
N LYS A 7 -37.44 -29.69 12.09
CA LYS A 7 -37.44 -28.25 11.80
C LYS A 7 -35.99 -27.77 11.65
N ARG A 8 -35.55 -27.52 10.41
CA ARG A 8 -34.23 -26.92 10.11
C ARG A 8 -34.11 -25.59 10.86
N ARG A 9 -33.11 -25.47 11.73
CA ARG A 9 -32.72 -24.18 12.33
C ARG A 9 -32.24 -23.25 11.21
N PRO A 10 -32.61 -21.96 11.21
CA PRO A 10 -32.04 -20.99 10.29
C PRO A 10 -30.53 -20.90 10.52
N ALA A 11 -29.77 -20.89 9.42
CA ALA A 11 -28.32 -20.70 9.46
C ALA A 11 -27.99 -19.37 10.16
N PRO A 12 -26.90 -19.30 10.94
CA PRO A 12 -26.46 -18.05 11.52
C PRO A 12 -26.17 -17.06 10.39
N THR A 13 -26.81 -15.90 10.45
CA THR A 13 -26.58 -14.78 9.53
C THR A 13 -25.07 -14.51 9.46
N PRO A 14 -24.44 -14.46 8.28
CA PRO A 14 -23.04 -14.10 8.17
C PRO A 14 -22.83 -12.74 8.84
N ALA A 15 -21.81 -12.64 9.70
CA ALA A 15 -21.43 -11.36 10.29
C ALA A 15 -21.30 -10.30 9.19
N PRO A 16 -21.77 -9.06 9.42
CA PRO A 16 -21.70 -8.02 8.40
C PRO A 16 -20.25 -7.85 7.97
N VAL A 17 -20.02 -7.96 6.65
CA VAL A 17 -18.72 -7.70 6.04
C VAL A 17 -18.29 -6.31 6.52
N PRO A 18 -17.11 -6.15 7.14
CA PRO A 18 -16.69 -4.85 7.63
C PRO A 18 -16.73 -3.85 6.48
N GLU A 19 -17.54 -2.81 6.62
CA GLU A 19 -17.61 -1.74 5.64
C GLU A 19 -16.18 -1.22 5.42
N ILE A 20 -15.68 -1.41 4.20
CA ILE A 20 -14.35 -0.96 3.81
C ILE A 20 -14.36 0.56 3.87
N GLN A 21 -13.89 1.11 4.99
CA GLN A 21 -13.82 2.56 5.19
C GLN A 21 -12.92 3.15 4.09
N PRO A 22 -13.42 4.05 3.23
CA PRO A 22 -12.67 4.56 2.08
C PRO A 22 -11.38 5.26 2.51
N ALA A 23 -11.38 5.93 3.68
CA ALA A 23 -10.20 6.55 4.26
C ALA A 23 -9.12 5.54 4.68
N ALA A 24 -9.51 4.37 5.19
CA ALA A 24 -8.58 3.31 5.58
C ALA A 24 -7.94 2.66 4.35
N LEU A 25 -8.72 2.45 3.29
CA LEU A 25 -8.22 1.97 1.99
C LEU A 25 -7.25 2.98 1.37
N PHE A 26 -7.60 4.27 1.35
CA PHE A 26 -6.72 5.34 0.86
C PHE A 26 -5.38 5.35 1.60
N ARG A 27 -5.39 5.35 2.94
CA ARG A 27 -4.17 5.35 3.76
C ARG A 27 -3.32 4.12 3.50
N ALA A 28 -3.94 2.93 3.44
CA ALA A 28 -3.23 1.69 3.19
C ALA A 28 -2.54 1.68 1.82
N ARG A 29 -3.22 2.20 0.80
CA ARG A 29 -2.69 2.32 -0.57
C ARG A 29 -1.57 3.34 -0.65
N LEU A 30 -1.78 4.53 -0.10
CA LEU A 30 -0.78 5.59 -0.05
C LEU A 30 0.50 5.12 0.66
N LEU A 31 0.37 4.43 1.80
CA LEU A 31 1.51 3.84 2.51
C LEU A 31 2.23 2.81 1.63
N GLY A 32 1.49 1.95 0.92
CA GLY A 32 2.07 1.00 -0.03
C GLY A 32 2.91 1.67 -1.12
N TYR A 33 2.44 2.79 -1.67
CA TYR A 33 3.20 3.56 -2.65
C TYR A 33 4.41 4.28 -2.03
N LEU A 34 4.24 4.90 -0.86
CA LEU A 34 5.32 5.60 -0.16
C LEU A 34 6.47 4.67 0.22
N VAL A 35 6.16 3.47 0.71
CA VAL A 35 7.20 2.48 1.02
C VAL A 35 7.90 1.99 -0.25
N GLY A 36 7.18 1.89 -1.37
CA GLY A 36 7.76 1.61 -2.69
C GLY A 36 8.68 2.72 -3.23
N LEU A 37 8.54 3.96 -2.74
CA LEU A 37 9.41 5.07 -3.12
C LEU A 37 10.80 4.98 -2.49
N LEU A 38 10.91 4.41 -1.29
CA LEU A 38 12.16 4.27 -0.55
C LEU A 38 13.29 3.64 -1.41
N PRO A 39 13.09 2.48 -2.08
CA PRO A 39 14.12 1.89 -2.92
C PRO A 39 14.47 2.76 -4.13
N LEU A 40 13.49 3.45 -4.73
CA LEU A 40 13.75 4.36 -5.86
C LEU A 40 14.61 5.55 -5.43
N LEU A 41 14.35 6.13 -4.26
CA LEU A 41 15.17 7.21 -3.70
C LEU A 41 16.58 6.74 -3.36
N ALA A 42 16.73 5.55 -2.77
CA ALA A 42 18.05 5.00 -2.48
C ALA A 42 18.88 4.75 -3.74
N LEU A 43 18.25 4.24 -4.82
CA LEU A 43 18.91 4.13 -6.13
C LEU A 43 19.29 5.49 -6.70
N LEU A 44 18.41 6.49 -6.61
CA LEU A 44 18.70 7.85 -7.08
C LEU A 44 19.91 8.45 -6.35
N LEU A 45 19.96 8.30 -5.02
CA LEU A 45 21.07 8.78 -4.20
C LEU A 45 22.39 8.04 -4.50
N MET A 46 22.31 6.74 -4.82
CA MET A 46 23.46 5.97 -5.30
C MET A 46 23.97 6.51 -6.64
N PHE A 47 23.07 6.73 -7.62
CA PHE A 47 23.42 7.26 -8.93
C PHE A 47 24.01 8.67 -8.87
N ARG A 48 23.55 9.48 -7.91
CA ARG A 48 24.10 10.81 -7.64
C ARG A 48 25.41 10.77 -6.85
N GLN A 49 25.95 9.58 -6.54
CA GLN A 49 27.15 9.38 -5.73
C GLN A 49 27.05 10.01 -4.32
N VAL A 50 25.83 10.28 -3.85
CA VAL A 50 25.56 10.85 -2.52
C VAL A 50 25.59 9.77 -1.45
N LEU A 51 25.19 8.54 -1.80
CA LEU A 51 25.29 7.38 -0.91
C LEU A 51 26.33 6.37 -1.43
N PRO A 52 27.13 5.75 -0.54
CA PRO A 52 27.96 4.60 -0.90
C PRO A 52 27.10 3.44 -1.41
N SER A 53 27.55 2.76 -2.47
CA SER A 53 26.77 1.69 -3.12
C SER A 53 26.30 0.61 -2.17
N ASN A 54 27.12 0.20 -1.19
CA ASN A 54 26.75 -0.84 -0.22
C ASN A 54 25.57 -0.40 0.67
N VAL A 55 25.55 0.88 1.07
CA VAL A 55 24.48 1.45 1.89
C VAL A 55 23.21 1.59 1.06
N ALA A 56 23.32 2.10 -0.17
CA ALA A 56 22.19 2.22 -1.07
C ALA A 56 21.56 0.85 -1.36
N LEU A 57 22.36 -0.17 -1.70
CA LEU A 57 21.86 -1.51 -1.97
C LEU A 57 21.14 -2.13 -0.76
N ALA A 58 21.65 -1.94 0.46
CA ALA A 58 20.98 -2.38 1.67
C ALA A 58 19.62 -1.68 1.86
N VAL A 59 19.57 -0.36 1.67
CA VAL A 59 18.32 0.42 1.79
C VAL A 59 17.33 0.02 0.69
N VAL A 60 17.79 -0.21 -0.53
CA VAL A 60 16.95 -0.70 -1.64
C VAL A 60 16.37 -2.05 -1.31
N PHE A 61 17.20 -3.00 -0.87
CA PHE A 61 16.76 -4.35 -0.55
C PHE A 61 15.71 -4.36 0.58
N ILE A 62 15.98 -3.65 1.67
CA ILE A 62 15.07 -3.55 2.82
C ILE A 62 13.78 -2.81 2.43
N GLY A 63 13.90 -1.69 1.74
CA GLY A 63 12.75 -0.90 1.27
C GLY A 63 11.87 -1.68 0.30
N PHE A 64 12.48 -2.45 -0.60
CA PHE A 64 11.76 -3.33 -1.52
C PHE A 64 11.02 -4.46 -0.77
N MET A 65 11.69 -5.15 0.15
CA MET A 65 11.05 -6.18 0.97
C MET A 65 9.89 -5.63 1.81
N ALA A 66 10.07 -4.45 2.42
CA ALA A 66 9.01 -3.77 3.16
C ALA A 66 7.84 -3.38 2.26
N SER A 67 8.12 -2.90 1.03
CA SER A 67 7.10 -2.54 0.05
C SER A 67 6.28 -3.77 -0.38
N VAL A 68 6.96 -4.87 -0.71
CA VAL A 68 6.29 -6.12 -1.10
C VAL A 68 5.43 -6.65 0.06
N TRP A 69 5.97 -6.69 1.28
CA TRP A 69 5.23 -7.15 2.45
C TRP A 69 4.00 -6.29 2.73
N LEU A 70 4.14 -4.96 2.67
CA LEU A 70 3.03 -4.04 2.87
C LEU A 70 1.99 -4.17 1.75
N GLN A 71 2.41 -4.25 0.49
CA GLN A 71 1.51 -4.44 -0.64
C GLN A 71 0.76 -5.77 -0.58
N GLN A 72 1.42 -6.86 -0.17
CA GLN A 72 0.77 -8.16 0.04
C GLN A 72 -0.26 -8.08 1.18
N ARG A 73 0.12 -7.47 2.31
CA ARG A 73 -0.77 -7.30 3.47
C ARG A 73 -1.99 -6.43 3.15
N VAL A 74 -1.79 -5.37 2.36
CA VAL A 74 -2.88 -4.49 1.90
C VAL A 74 -3.76 -5.21 0.88
N ARG A 75 -3.19 -5.99 -0.06
CA ARG A 75 -3.96 -6.80 -1.02
C ARG A 75 -4.86 -7.83 -0.34
N GLN A 76 -4.39 -8.48 0.72
CA GLN A 76 -5.20 -9.44 1.49
C GLN A 76 -6.41 -8.77 2.18
N ARG A 77 -6.31 -7.48 2.50
CA ARG A 77 -7.36 -6.72 3.21
C ARG A 77 -8.28 -5.93 2.29
N TYR A 78 -7.75 -5.45 1.16
CA TYR A 78 -8.45 -4.59 0.20
C TYR A 78 -8.05 -4.99 -1.24
N PRO A 79 -8.83 -5.87 -1.91
CA PRO A 79 -8.58 -6.20 -3.32
C PRO A 79 -8.56 -4.92 -4.17
N TYR A 80 -7.73 -4.91 -5.22
CA TYR A 80 -7.60 -3.76 -6.15
C TYR A 80 -8.95 -3.53 -6.83
N ASP A 81 -9.45 -2.30 -6.75
CA ASP A 81 -10.76 -1.92 -7.29
C ASP A 81 -10.68 -0.47 -7.79
N PHE A 82 -10.17 -0.33 -9.02
CA PHE A 82 -9.89 0.95 -9.66
C PHE A 82 -11.15 1.80 -9.95
N SER A 83 -12.35 1.22 -9.77
CA SER A 83 -13.61 1.99 -9.79
C SER A 83 -13.73 2.91 -8.58
N ARG A 84 -12.99 2.66 -7.50
CA ARG A 84 -13.03 3.48 -6.28
C ARG A 84 -12.13 4.70 -6.44
N ARG A 85 -12.75 5.89 -6.32
CA ARG A 85 -12.04 7.20 -6.33
C ARG A 85 -10.90 7.28 -5.30
N ALA A 86 -10.98 6.53 -4.20
CA ALA A 86 -9.94 6.47 -3.18
C ALA A 86 -8.58 5.97 -3.71
N GLU A 87 -8.58 5.10 -4.72
CA GLU A 87 -7.36 4.60 -5.36
C GLU A 87 -6.68 5.70 -6.19
N TRP A 88 -7.49 6.48 -6.93
CA TRP A 88 -7.03 7.67 -7.66
C TRP A 88 -6.50 8.77 -6.74
N TRP A 89 -7.18 9.00 -5.62
CA TRP A 89 -6.67 9.94 -4.61
C TRP A 89 -5.33 9.48 -4.04
N ALA A 90 -5.16 8.19 -3.72
CA ALA A 90 -3.91 7.66 -3.19
C ALA A 90 -2.76 7.80 -4.19
N LEU A 91 -3.05 7.59 -5.47
CA LEU A 91 -2.09 7.75 -6.56
C LEU A 91 -1.72 9.23 -6.76
N GLY A 92 -2.71 10.14 -6.76
CA GLY A 92 -2.48 11.57 -6.85
C GLY A 92 -1.67 12.12 -5.67
N ALA A 93 -2.00 11.72 -4.44
CA ALA A 93 -1.25 12.10 -3.24
C ALA A 93 0.19 11.58 -3.29
N TYR A 94 0.39 10.35 -3.74
CA TYR A 94 1.72 9.79 -3.98
C TYR A 94 2.50 10.64 -5.00
N THR A 95 1.92 10.96 -6.15
CA THR A 95 2.57 11.78 -7.18
C THR A 95 2.97 13.15 -6.64
N VAL A 96 2.10 13.82 -5.88
CA VAL A 96 2.42 15.12 -5.25
C VAL A 96 3.61 15.01 -4.31
N ILE A 97 3.67 13.97 -3.48
CA ILE A 97 4.79 13.74 -2.56
C ILE A 97 6.10 13.50 -3.34
N VAL A 98 6.07 12.71 -4.41
CA VAL A 98 7.26 12.47 -5.26
C VAL A 98 7.76 13.77 -5.88
N VAL A 99 6.86 14.60 -6.42
CA VAL A 99 7.22 15.89 -7.00
C VAL A 99 7.84 16.80 -5.93
N ALA A 100 7.21 16.92 -4.76
CA ALA A 100 7.71 17.75 -3.67
C ALA A 100 9.10 17.32 -3.19
N VAL A 101 9.31 16.02 -2.97
CA VAL A 101 10.61 15.45 -2.58
C VAL A 101 11.66 15.71 -3.66
N THR A 102 11.29 15.54 -4.93
CA THR A 102 12.20 15.79 -6.06
C THR A 102 12.61 17.25 -6.14
N VAL A 103 11.65 18.18 -6.03
CA VAL A 103 11.92 19.62 -6.05
C VAL A 103 12.79 20.04 -4.86
N ALA A 104 12.48 19.55 -3.65
CA ALA A 104 13.28 19.82 -2.45
C ALA A 104 14.71 19.30 -2.61
N PHE A 105 14.87 18.05 -3.08
CA PHE A 105 16.19 17.47 -3.33
C PHE A 105 16.98 18.27 -4.38
N LEU A 106 16.38 18.61 -5.52
CA LEU A 106 17.03 19.42 -6.55
C LEU A 106 17.39 20.83 -6.06
N SER A 107 16.61 21.40 -5.14
CA SER A 107 16.90 22.71 -4.55
C SER A 107 18.07 22.66 -3.56
N LEU A 108 18.29 21.53 -2.89
CA LEU A 108 19.38 21.33 -1.93
C LEU A 108 20.71 20.92 -2.60
N VAL A 109 20.65 20.35 -3.80
CA VAL A 109 21.82 19.86 -4.56
C VAL A 109 22.28 20.89 -5.63
N ARG A 110 21.57 22.01 -5.76
CA ARG A 110 21.97 23.16 -6.57
C ARG A 110 22.92 24.06 -5.79
#